data_AF-A0A919N4X9-F1
#
_entry.id   AF-A0A919N4X9-F1
#
_cell.length_a   1.000
_cell.length_b   1.000
_cell.length_c   1.000
_cell.angle_alpha   90.00
_cell.angle_beta   90.00
_cell.angle_gamma   90.00
#
_symmetry.space_group_name_H-M   'P 1'
#
loop_
_entity.id
_entity.type
_entity.pdbx_description
1 polymer ?
#
loop_
_entity_poly.entity_id
_entity_poly.type
_entity_poly.pdbx_seq_one_letter_code
_entity_poly.pdbx_strand_id
1 'polypeptide(L)'
;MKIGTPANYYVRAMFSGWDYPPEEAHLHEGCWTVDLNHGMTVAFIDGLDHLGPPWVEASLPPEEDGDLQDPDMVRLLTLLQSTYTVTPNDELAGGVDRFPLPWPTEDRVQGVVFYLTRAEFAPLLDDIKALSETNAGSVQSTVRRDEVLDHPVIRFIEERVLTSRWLTPRDAHVAGLSASGS
;
A
#
# COMPACT_ATOMS: atom_id res chain seq x y z
N MET A 1 -23.73 -18.74 11.91
CA MET A 1 -22.51 -18.01 11.51
C MET A 1 -21.40 -19.06 11.36
N LYS A 2 -21.05 -19.46 10.13
CA LYS A 2 -19.89 -20.34 9.93
C LYS A 2 -18.66 -19.46 10.14
N ILE A 3 -17.99 -19.65 11.27
CA ILE A 3 -16.68 -19.06 11.55
C ILE A 3 -15.72 -19.84 10.64
N GLY A 4 -15.54 -19.39 9.40
CA GLY A 4 -14.44 -19.86 8.58
C GLY A 4 -13.15 -19.38 9.20
N THR A 5 -12.12 -20.23 9.20
CA THR A 5 -10.76 -19.77 9.51
C THR A 5 -10.39 -18.68 8.50
N PRO A 6 -9.96 -17.48 8.94
CA PRO A 6 -9.47 -16.46 8.02
C PRO A 6 -8.38 -17.04 7.12
N ALA A 7 -8.32 -16.61 5.86
CA ALA A 7 -7.33 -17.10 4.92
C ALA A 7 -5.91 -16.82 5.44
N ASN A 8 -5.03 -17.83 5.41
CA ASN A 8 -3.65 -17.68 5.86
C ASN A 8 -2.71 -17.36 4.68
N TYR A 9 -2.84 -16.15 4.13
CA TYR A 9 -2.04 -15.68 2.99
C TYR A 9 -0.58 -15.37 3.38
N TYR A 10 0.29 -15.28 2.37
CA TYR A 10 1.66 -14.79 2.57
C TYR A 10 1.69 -13.27 2.76
N VAL A 11 2.63 -12.79 3.57
CA VAL A 11 2.86 -11.38 3.85
C VAL A 11 4.29 -11.02 3.46
N ARG A 12 4.46 -9.94 2.71
CA ARG A 12 5.77 -9.35 2.43
C ARG A 12 5.75 -7.86 2.73
N ALA A 13 6.71 -7.34 3.48
CA ALA A 13 6.82 -5.93 3.84
C ALA A 13 8.14 -5.38 3.30
N MET A 14 8.12 -4.38 2.42
CA MET A 14 9.35 -3.90 1.76
C MET A 14 9.43 -2.39 1.69
N PHE A 15 10.67 -1.92 1.65
CA PHE A 15 11.01 -0.57 1.22
C PHE A 15 10.85 -0.47 -0.30
N SER A 16 10.13 0.53 -0.80
CA SER A 16 9.90 0.68 -2.24
C SER A 16 11.18 0.99 -3.04
N GLY A 17 12.20 1.55 -2.40
CA GLY A 17 13.49 1.83 -3.03
C GLY A 17 14.42 0.62 -3.15
N TRP A 18 14.03 -0.57 -2.67
CA TRP A 18 14.88 -1.78 -2.68
C TRP A 18 15.29 -2.23 -4.10
N ASP A 19 14.40 -2.04 -5.09
CA ASP A 19 14.66 -2.46 -6.48
C ASP A 19 15.55 -1.47 -7.26
N TYR A 20 15.92 -0.34 -6.64
CA TYR A 20 16.67 0.73 -7.28
C TYR A 20 18.15 0.70 -6.85
N PRO A 21 19.05 1.23 -7.70
CA PRO A 21 20.43 1.47 -7.29
C PRO A 21 20.51 2.31 -6.00
N PRO A 22 21.52 2.12 -5.14
CA PRO A 22 21.64 2.87 -3.88
C PRO A 22 21.60 4.40 -4.05
N GLU A 23 22.11 4.91 -5.17
CA GLU A 23 22.07 6.33 -5.55
C GLU A 23 20.66 6.86 -5.81
N GLU A 24 19.68 6.02 -6.12
CA GLU A 24 18.29 6.39 -6.40
C GLU A 24 17.33 5.96 -5.27
N ALA A 25 17.71 4.94 -4.50
CA ALA A 25 16.91 4.39 -3.40
C ALA A 25 16.42 5.47 -2.41
N HIS A 26 17.24 6.51 -2.17
CA HIS A 26 16.90 7.62 -1.29
C HIS A 26 15.68 8.44 -1.75
N LEU A 27 15.36 8.45 -3.05
CA LEU A 27 14.20 9.14 -3.60
C LEU A 27 12.88 8.48 -3.16
N HIS A 28 12.92 7.21 -2.79
CA HIS A 28 11.76 6.45 -2.30
C HIS A 28 11.61 6.50 -0.78
N GLU A 29 12.40 7.30 -0.06
CA GLU A 29 12.28 7.46 1.39
C GLU A 29 10.83 7.83 1.78
N GLY A 30 10.26 7.06 2.71
CA GLY A 30 8.87 7.22 3.13
C GLY A 30 7.86 6.40 2.30
N CYS A 31 8.28 5.72 1.24
CA CYS A 31 7.46 4.75 0.49
C CYS A 31 7.75 3.32 0.93
N TRP A 32 6.72 2.66 1.46
CA TRP A 32 6.77 1.27 1.89
C TRP A 32 5.58 0.51 1.35
N THR A 33 5.73 -0.80 1.18
CA THR A 33 4.64 -1.65 0.71
C THR A 33 4.45 -2.86 1.61
N VAL A 34 3.20 -3.29 1.72
CA VAL A 34 2.83 -4.60 2.25
C VAL A 34 2.09 -5.37 1.17
N ASP A 35 2.69 -6.46 0.70
CA ASP A 35 2.09 -7.38 -0.26
C ASP A 35 1.42 -8.55 0.44
N LEU A 36 0.17 -8.82 0.04
CA LEU A 36 -0.61 -9.96 0.47
C LEU A 36 -0.69 -10.96 -0.67
N ASN A 37 -0.26 -12.20 -0.39
CA ASN A 37 -0.26 -13.32 -1.33
C ASN A 37 0.37 -13.00 -2.70
N HIS A 38 1.32 -12.07 -2.74
CA HIS A 38 2.02 -11.58 -3.95
C HIS A 38 1.11 -11.02 -5.06
N GLY A 39 -0.16 -10.70 -4.77
CA GLY A 39 -1.10 -10.21 -5.78
C GLY A 39 -1.85 -8.92 -5.40
N MET A 40 -1.91 -8.60 -4.12
CA MET A 40 -2.50 -7.38 -3.59
C MET A 40 -1.42 -6.61 -2.84
N THR A 41 -1.24 -5.34 -3.17
CA THR A 41 -0.25 -4.47 -2.54
C THR A 41 -0.96 -3.30 -1.88
N VAL A 42 -0.57 -3.00 -0.65
CA VAL A 42 -0.97 -1.79 0.08
C VAL A 42 0.27 -0.93 0.25
N ALA A 43 0.26 0.26 -0.37
CA ALA A 43 1.33 1.23 -0.21
C ALA A 43 1.10 2.09 1.04
N PHE A 44 2.15 2.35 1.79
CA PHE A 44 2.21 3.27 2.92
C PHE A 44 3.19 4.37 2.55
N ILE A 45 2.67 5.57 2.35
CA ILE A 45 3.45 6.70 1.81
C ILE A 45 3.34 7.86 2.79
N ASP A 46 4.47 8.31 3.32
CA ASP A 46 4.55 9.54 4.10
C ASP A 46 4.80 10.77 3.19
N GLY A 47 4.35 11.95 3.63
CA GLY A 47 4.67 13.21 2.97
C GLY A 47 3.92 13.49 1.66
N LEU A 48 2.67 13.05 1.53
CA LEU A 48 1.81 13.38 0.37
C LEU A 48 0.82 14.52 0.64
N ASP A 49 0.72 14.98 1.88
CA ASP A 49 -0.32 15.92 2.33
C ASP A 49 -0.28 17.28 1.64
N HIS A 50 0.88 17.69 1.11
CA HIS A 50 1.01 18.93 0.34
C HIS A 50 0.80 18.75 -1.18
N LEU A 51 0.76 17.51 -1.69
CA LEU A 51 0.61 17.22 -3.12
C LEU A 51 -0.84 16.96 -3.55
N GLY A 52 -1.75 16.81 -2.61
CA GLY A 52 -3.16 16.59 -2.92
C GLY A 52 -4.02 16.27 -1.69
N PRO A 53 -5.29 15.89 -1.90
CA PRO A 53 -5.95 15.72 -3.21
C PRO A 53 -6.13 17.05 -3.98
N PRO A 54 -6.32 17.04 -5.33
CA PRO A 54 -6.56 15.86 -6.18
C PRO A 54 -5.27 15.14 -6.64
N TRP A 55 -5.33 13.80 -6.67
CA TRP A 55 -4.25 12.94 -7.19
C TRP A 55 -4.41 12.77 -8.70
N VAL A 56 -3.55 13.40 -9.49
CA VAL A 56 -3.64 13.38 -10.96
C VAL A 56 -2.28 13.24 -11.62
N GLU A 57 -2.24 12.53 -12.75
CA GLU A 57 -1.03 12.36 -13.59
C GLU A 57 -0.46 13.70 -14.05
N ALA A 58 -1.31 14.69 -14.31
CA ALA A 58 -0.88 16.01 -14.77
C ALA A 58 -0.04 16.78 -13.74
N SER A 59 0.04 16.29 -12.50
CA SER A 59 0.94 16.83 -11.46
C SER A 59 2.34 16.23 -11.53
N LEU A 60 2.57 15.17 -12.32
CA LEU A 60 3.90 14.62 -12.60
C LEU A 60 4.59 15.44 -13.70
N PRO A 61 5.93 15.53 -13.69
CA PRO A 61 6.67 16.09 -14.81
C PRO A 61 6.45 15.24 -16.08
N PRO A 62 6.53 15.85 -17.27
CA PRO A 62 6.52 15.12 -18.54
C PRO A 62 7.57 14.00 -18.56
N GLU A 63 7.21 12.83 -19.11
CA GLU A 63 8.14 11.69 -19.25
C GLU A 63 9.41 12.05 -20.06
N GLU A 64 9.33 13.05 -20.94
CA GLU A 64 10.44 13.54 -21.75
C GLU A 64 11.54 14.22 -20.93
N ASP A 65 11.26 14.61 -19.68
CA ASP A 65 12.22 15.29 -18.79
C ASP A 65 13.22 14.32 -18.11
N GLY A 66 13.12 13.02 -18.39
CA GLY A 66 14.03 11.98 -17.89
C GLY A 66 13.59 11.36 -16.57
N ASP A 67 14.54 10.73 -15.87
CA ASP A 67 14.26 10.01 -14.62
C ASP A 67 13.77 10.97 -13.53
N LEU A 68 12.78 10.54 -12.72
CA LEU A 68 12.29 11.33 -11.60
C LEU A 68 13.38 11.50 -10.53
N GLN A 69 13.87 12.73 -10.35
CA GLN A 69 14.89 13.07 -9.34
C GLN A 69 14.29 13.79 -8.11
N ASP A 70 12.97 13.96 -8.07
CA ASP A 70 12.25 14.60 -6.96
C ASP A 70 11.54 13.54 -6.11
N PRO A 71 11.90 13.37 -4.81
CA PRO A 71 11.22 12.44 -3.91
C PRO A 71 9.71 12.63 -3.82
N ASP A 72 9.22 13.87 -3.93
CA ASP A 72 7.79 14.15 -3.89
C ASP A 72 7.08 13.60 -5.13
N MET A 73 7.71 13.70 -6.30
CA MET A 73 7.18 13.12 -7.54
C MET A 73 7.25 11.59 -7.51
N VAL A 74 8.28 11.01 -6.90
CA VAL A 74 8.36 9.56 -6.69
C VAL A 74 7.25 9.06 -5.78
N ARG A 75 6.94 9.78 -4.69
CA ARG A 75 5.80 9.47 -3.81
C ARG A 75 4.48 9.55 -4.56
N LEU A 76 4.27 10.62 -5.33
CA LEU A 76 3.06 10.79 -6.14
C LEU A 76 2.93 9.67 -7.18
N LEU A 77 4.01 9.33 -7.89
CA LEU A 77 4.03 8.22 -8.86
C LEU A 77 3.69 6.90 -8.17
N THR A 78 4.28 6.63 -6.99
CA THR A 78 3.99 5.43 -6.19
C THR A 78 2.50 5.35 -5.83
N LEU A 79 1.89 6.48 -5.42
CA LEU A 79 0.45 6.54 -5.19
C LEU A 79 -0.34 6.25 -6.46
N LEU A 80 0.02 6.87 -7.59
CA LEU A 80 -0.70 6.74 -8.86
C LEU A 80 -0.61 5.34 -9.48
N GLN A 81 0.38 4.54 -9.08
CA GLN A 81 0.54 3.13 -9.46
C GLN A 81 -0.13 2.16 -8.48
N SER A 82 -0.50 2.63 -7.29
CA SER A 82 -1.01 1.78 -6.20
C SER A 82 -2.54 1.69 -6.21
N THR A 83 -3.05 0.47 -6.04
CA THR A 83 -4.51 0.25 -5.91
C THR A 83 -5.03 0.70 -4.55
N TYR A 84 -4.26 0.46 -3.49
CA TYR A 84 -4.57 0.88 -2.13
C TYR A 84 -3.38 1.62 -1.55
N THR A 85 -3.62 2.84 -1.07
CA THR A 85 -2.60 3.69 -0.45
C THR A 85 -3.07 4.14 0.91
N VAL A 86 -2.17 4.15 1.88
CA VAL A 86 -2.36 4.70 3.22
C VAL A 86 -1.39 5.86 3.36
N THR A 87 -1.89 7.03 3.74
CA THR A 87 -1.07 8.24 3.89
C THR A 87 -1.54 9.05 5.10
N PRO A 88 -0.63 9.72 5.82
CA PRO A 88 -1.04 10.70 6.80
C PRO A 88 -1.62 11.94 6.12
N ASN A 89 -2.74 12.42 6.64
CA ASN A 89 -3.33 13.72 6.36
C ASN A 89 -4.27 14.06 7.51
N ASP A 90 -3.87 14.97 8.41
CA ASP A 90 -4.61 15.25 9.65
C ASP A 90 -6.00 15.88 9.38
N GLU A 91 -6.17 16.58 8.25
CA GLU A 91 -7.45 17.20 7.88
C GLU A 91 -8.46 16.19 7.32
N LEU A 92 -7.98 15.16 6.62
CA LEU A 92 -8.80 14.12 5.99
C LEU A 92 -8.84 12.81 6.79
N ALA A 93 -8.15 12.76 7.93
CA ALA A 93 -7.99 11.56 8.75
C ALA A 93 -9.31 10.85 9.06
N GLY A 94 -9.29 9.52 8.93
CA GLY A 94 -10.47 8.66 9.05
C GLY A 94 -11.30 8.54 7.76
N GLY A 95 -11.10 9.45 6.81
CA GLY A 95 -11.71 9.45 5.49
C GLY A 95 -11.09 8.44 4.52
N VAL A 96 -11.80 8.21 3.42
CA VAL A 96 -11.35 7.37 2.30
C VAL A 96 -11.79 8.01 0.99
N ASP A 97 -10.83 8.26 0.10
CA ASP A 97 -11.07 8.80 -1.24
C ASP A 97 -10.74 7.79 -2.34
N ARG A 98 -11.20 8.10 -3.55
CA ARG A 98 -10.83 7.40 -4.77
C ARG A 98 -10.33 8.39 -5.80
N PHE A 99 -9.42 7.93 -6.64
CA PHE A 99 -8.90 8.70 -7.77
C PHE A 99 -8.80 7.81 -9.01
N PRO A 100 -8.91 8.37 -10.22
CA PRO A 100 -8.67 7.61 -11.44
C PRO A 100 -7.20 7.21 -11.54
N LEU A 101 -6.92 5.95 -11.81
CA LEU A 101 -5.55 5.52 -12.11
C LEU A 101 -5.16 6.02 -13.52
N PRO A 102 -3.98 6.62 -13.70
CA PRO A 102 -3.52 7.07 -15.02
C PRO A 102 -3.34 5.89 -16.01
N TRP A 103 -2.90 4.75 -15.48
CA TRP A 103 -2.68 3.52 -16.24
C TRP A 103 -3.63 2.41 -15.76
N PRO A 104 -4.93 2.50 -16.10
CA PRO A 104 -5.91 1.55 -15.62
C PRO A 104 -5.76 0.18 -16.30
N THR A 105 -6.02 -0.89 -15.55
CA THR A 105 -6.24 -2.24 -16.10
C THR A 105 -7.73 -2.55 -16.13
N GLU A 106 -8.14 -3.61 -16.84
CA GLU A 106 -9.56 -4.02 -16.92
C GLU A 106 -10.21 -4.20 -15.54
N ASP A 107 -9.41 -4.63 -14.56
CA ASP A 107 -9.81 -4.90 -13.18
C ASP A 107 -9.46 -3.77 -12.19
N ARG A 108 -8.67 -2.77 -12.60
CA ARG A 108 -8.20 -1.67 -11.74
C ARG A 108 -8.25 -0.34 -12.47
N VAL A 109 -9.38 0.35 -12.33
CA VAL A 109 -9.61 1.68 -12.94
C VAL A 109 -9.47 2.84 -11.96
N GLN A 110 -9.43 2.54 -10.66
CA GLN A 110 -9.36 3.52 -9.58
C GLN A 110 -8.41 3.06 -8.49
N GLY A 111 -7.67 4.02 -7.93
CA GLY A 111 -6.93 3.85 -6.69
C GLY A 111 -7.77 4.33 -5.51
N VAL A 112 -7.45 3.81 -4.33
CA VAL A 112 -8.13 4.10 -3.07
C VAL A 112 -7.10 4.65 -2.08
N VAL A 113 -7.38 5.78 -1.45
CA VAL A 113 -6.51 6.38 -0.43
C VAL A 113 -7.22 6.37 0.92
N PHE A 114 -6.58 5.80 1.93
CA PHE A 114 -7.00 5.82 3.32
C PHE A 114 -6.17 6.86 4.06
N TYR A 115 -6.85 7.83 4.67
CA TYR A 115 -6.19 8.89 5.42
C TYR A 115 -6.14 8.57 6.91
N LEU A 116 -4.96 8.76 7.50
CA LEU A 116 -4.72 8.66 8.92
C LEU A 116 -4.21 9.98 9.47
N THR A 117 -4.32 10.20 10.77
CA THR A 117 -3.50 11.24 11.41
C THR A 117 -2.03 10.84 11.35
N ARG A 118 -1.10 11.81 11.43
CA ARG A 118 0.34 11.51 11.53
C ARG A 118 0.66 10.62 12.73
N ALA A 119 -0.06 10.81 13.84
CA ALA A 119 0.10 10.02 15.05
C ALA A 119 -0.35 8.56 14.91
N GLU A 120 -1.37 8.29 14.10
CA GLU A 120 -1.83 6.92 13.78
C GLU A 120 -0.93 6.26 12.72
N PHE A 121 -0.42 7.04 11.77
CA PHE A 121 0.41 6.52 10.67
C PHE A 121 1.81 6.12 11.13
N ALA A 122 2.46 6.95 11.96
CA ALA A 122 3.83 6.72 12.43
C ALA A 122 4.09 5.30 13.00
N PRO A 123 3.27 4.77 13.93
CA PRO A 123 3.48 3.41 14.45
C PRO A 123 3.28 2.33 13.39
N LEU A 124 2.44 2.53 12.38
CA LEU A 124 2.31 1.57 11.27
C LEU A 124 3.56 1.58 10.41
N LEU A 125 4.11 2.76 10.13
CA LEU A 125 5.33 2.90 9.34
C LEU A 125 6.54 2.25 10.05
N ASP A 126 6.68 2.47 11.35
CA ASP A 126 7.75 1.86 12.15
C ASP A 126 7.59 0.33 12.24
N ASP A 127 6.35 -0.16 12.32
CA ASP A 127 6.04 -1.58 12.30
C ASP A 127 6.38 -2.24 10.95
N ILE A 128 6.11 -1.57 9.83
CA ILE A 128 6.49 -2.05 8.49
C ILE A 128 8.02 -2.13 8.35
N LYS A 129 8.74 -1.12 8.83
CA LYS A 129 10.22 -1.13 8.84
C LYS A 129 10.72 -2.33 9.63
N ALA A 130 10.21 -2.55 10.83
CA ALA A 130 10.59 -3.69 11.65
C ALA A 130 10.28 -5.03 10.96
N LEU A 131 9.10 -5.17 10.34
CA LEU A 131 8.74 -6.36 9.56
C LEU A 131 9.70 -6.59 8.38
N SER A 132 10.11 -5.52 7.69
CA SER A 132 11.03 -5.60 6.56
C SER A 132 12.43 -6.10 6.94
N GLU A 133 12.80 -6.02 8.21
CA GLU A 133 14.08 -6.56 8.72
C GLU A 133 13.97 -8.06 9.08
N THR A 134 12.79 -8.66 8.96
CA THR A 134 12.54 -10.09 9.19
C THR A 134 12.46 -10.88 7.88
N ASN A 135 12.09 -12.16 7.97
CA ASN A 135 11.77 -12.98 6.78
C ASN A 135 10.63 -12.38 5.94
N ALA A 136 9.78 -11.51 6.51
CA ALA A 136 8.73 -10.80 5.78
C ALA A 136 9.30 -9.76 4.81
N GLY A 137 10.55 -9.29 4.99
CA GLY A 137 11.21 -8.41 4.03
C GLY A 137 11.95 -9.12 2.90
N SER A 138 11.99 -10.45 2.91
CA SER A 138 12.59 -11.20 1.80
C SER A 138 11.76 -11.07 0.53
N VAL A 139 12.45 -10.94 -0.62
CA VAL A 139 11.83 -10.99 -1.96
C VAL A 139 10.94 -12.23 -2.10
N GLN A 140 11.38 -13.36 -1.53
CA GLN A 140 10.65 -14.63 -1.46
C GLN A 140 10.12 -14.87 -0.04
N SER A 141 9.49 -13.87 0.58
CA SER A 141 8.89 -14.03 1.91
C SER A 141 8.01 -15.27 1.96
N THR A 142 8.30 -16.13 2.94
CA THR A 142 7.47 -17.29 3.27
C THR A 142 6.59 -17.03 4.50
N VAL A 143 6.64 -15.81 5.05
CA VAL A 143 5.90 -15.45 6.27
C VAL A 143 4.41 -15.45 5.98
N ARG A 144 3.66 -16.13 6.85
CA ARG A 144 2.21 -16.25 6.77
C ARG A 144 1.52 -15.23 7.67
N ARG A 145 0.29 -14.87 7.31
CA ARG A 145 -0.58 -13.96 8.06
C ARG A 145 -0.60 -14.29 9.56
N ASP A 146 -0.80 -15.56 9.92
CA ASP A 146 -0.90 -15.99 11.33
C ASP A 146 0.37 -15.78 12.15
N GLU A 147 1.53 -15.72 11.50
CA GLU A 147 2.81 -15.43 12.15
C GLU A 147 2.99 -13.95 12.50
N VAL A 148 2.19 -13.06 11.91
CA VAL A 148 2.34 -11.59 12.04
C VAL A 148 1.07 -10.87 12.47
N LEU A 149 0.12 -11.56 13.11
CA LEU A 149 -1.16 -10.96 13.52
C LEU A 149 -1.05 -9.94 14.65
N ASP A 150 0.03 -9.97 15.40
CA ASP A 150 0.32 -9.02 16.47
C ASP A 150 0.88 -7.68 15.95
N HIS A 151 1.29 -7.63 14.68
CA HIS A 151 1.80 -6.43 14.03
C HIS A 151 0.66 -5.43 13.73
N PRO A 152 0.72 -4.19 14.25
CA PRO A 152 -0.25 -3.13 14.00
C PRO A 152 -0.59 -2.91 12.52
N VAL A 153 0.37 -2.98 11.61
CA VAL A 153 0.12 -2.77 10.17
C VAL A 153 -0.77 -3.86 9.59
N ILE A 154 -0.57 -5.11 9.99
CA ILE A 154 -1.37 -6.24 9.51
C ILE A 154 -2.79 -6.12 10.01
N ARG A 155 -2.96 -5.77 11.29
CA ARG A 155 -4.29 -5.49 11.86
C ARG A 155 -4.99 -4.33 11.17
N PHE A 156 -4.28 -3.24 10.89
CA PHE A 156 -4.83 -2.12 10.15
C PHE A 156 -5.33 -2.56 8.76
N ILE A 157 -4.50 -3.30 8.01
CA ILE A 157 -4.86 -3.79 6.68
C ILE A 157 -6.11 -4.66 6.74
N GLU A 158 -6.19 -5.58 7.71
CA GLU A 158 -7.36 -6.44 7.89
C GLU A 158 -8.62 -5.65 8.27
N GLU A 159 -8.51 -4.75 9.23
CA GLU A 159 -9.66 -4.04 9.81
C GLU A 159 -10.14 -2.88 8.93
N ARG A 160 -9.28 -2.29 8.09
CA ARG A 160 -9.57 -1.08 7.31
C ARG A 160 -9.56 -1.29 5.81
N VAL A 161 -8.61 -2.04 5.26
CA VAL A 161 -8.46 -2.21 3.81
C VAL A 161 -9.29 -3.40 3.33
N LEU A 162 -9.09 -4.57 3.93
CA LEU A 162 -9.73 -5.83 3.53
C LEU A 162 -11.23 -5.90 3.85
N THR A 163 -11.70 -5.11 4.80
CA THR A 163 -13.12 -4.95 5.12
C THR A 163 -13.77 -3.78 4.36
N SER A 164 -12.99 -3.00 3.61
CA SER A 164 -13.51 -1.82 2.93
C SER A 164 -14.46 -2.22 1.82
N ARG A 165 -15.48 -1.39 1.59
CA ARG A 165 -16.36 -1.51 0.41
C ARG A 165 -15.64 -1.30 -0.93
N TRP A 166 -14.37 -0.88 -0.88
CA TRP A 166 -13.55 -0.59 -2.04
C TRP A 166 -12.59 -1.74 -2.39
N LEU A 167 -12.56 -2.79 -1.58
CA LEU A 167 -11.84 -4.00 -1.92
C LEU A 167 -12.44 -4.62 -3.18
N THR A 168 -11.64 -4.77 -4.23
CA THR A 168 -12.10 -5.37 -5.48
C THR A 168 -12.36 -6.88 -5.30
N PRO A 169 -13.27 -7.49 -6.07
CA PRO A 169 -13.48 -8.94 -6.03
C PRO A 169 -12.21 -9.76 -6.33
N ARG A 170 -11.33 -9.23 -7.19
CA ARG A 170 -10.04 -9.86 -7.49
C ARG A 170 -9.13 -9.83 -6.27
N ASP A 171 -8.95 -8.68 -5.63
CA ASP A 171 -8.06 -8.56 -4.48
C ASP A 171 -8.62 -9.35 -3.26
N ALA A 172 -9.94 -9.39 -3.10
CA ALA A 172 -10.60 -10.28 -2.14
C ALA A 172 -10.29 -11.76 -2.40
N HIS A 173 -10.26 -12.18 -3.67
CA HIS A 173 -9.88 -13.54 -4.05
C HIS A 173 -8.40 -13.82 -3.76
N VAL A 174 -7.52 -12.88 -4.10
CA VAL A 174 -6.07 -12.97 -3.81
C VAL A 174 -5.81 -13.10 -2.31
N ALA A 175 -6.50 -12.31 -1.49
CA ALA A 175 -6.44 -12.38 -0.04
C ALA A 175 -7.19 -13.59 0.55
N GLY A 176 -7.81 -14.44 -0.28
CA GLY A 176 -8.55 -15.64 0.16
C GLY A 176 -9.85 -15.35 0.92
N LEU A 177 -10.41 -14.14 0.79
CA LEU A 177 -11.63 -13.70 1.46
C LEU A 177 -12.91 -14.07 0.69
N SER A 178 -12.79 -14.35 -0.59
CA SER A 178 -13.91 -14.88 -1.39
C SER A 178 -14.22 -16.30 -0.96
N ALA A 179 -15.49 -16.58 -0.63
CA ALA A 179 -15.94 -17.96 -0.49
C ALA A 179 -15.57 -18.71 -1.78
N SER A 180 -14.80 -19.80 -1.65
CA SER A 180 -14.68 -20.80 -2.69
C SER A 180 -16.10 -21.17 -3.11
N GLY A 181 -16.51 -20.71 -4.29
CA GLY A 181 -17.82 -21.01 -4.86
C GLY A 181 -17.99 -22.52 -4.85
N SER A 182 -19.03 -22.94 -4.13
CA SER A 182 -19.64 -24.28 -4.14
C SER A 182 -19.89 -24.82 -5.54
#